data_AF-A0A8H5MSZ2-F1
#
_entry.id   AF-A0A8H5MSZ2-F1
#
_cell.length_a   1.000
_cell.length_b   1.000
_cell.length_c   1.000
_cell.angle_alpha   90.00
_cell.angle_beta   90.00
_cell.angle_gamma   90.00
#
_symmetry.space_group_name_H-M   'P 1'
#
loop_
_entity.id
_entity.type
_entity.pdbx_description
1 polymer ?
#
loop_
_entity_poly.entity_id
_entity_poly.type
_entity_poly.pdbx_seq_one_letter_code
_entity_poly.pdbx_strand_id
1 'polypeptide(L)'
;MDTSRAVLNADKADTSADSSTQIVSAEDVMLDSVTQIIPDGDVMLVVGPSQQKIQISSHFLKHISPVFRAMLDAPMKEGEALANKYDDGPVEIVLPEDKEQPMVHVLQMLYGSDPSARRFSTTEFREIAIIADKYGMADRLAIFAPFWLRERAVKRFSEIHEWVWNTLIVAYILKIDWAFFEVTKTMLRTKTSVLKFIGSFHDKHVGLRLGNKLPEYHVHDQIRY
;
A
#
# COMPACT_ATOMS: atom_id res chain seq x y z
N MET A 1 -45.52 12.55 62.12
CA MET A 1 -46.76 13.26 62.49
C MET A 1 -47.09 14.20 61.34
N ASP A 2 -48.32 14.09 60.87
CA ASP A 2 -49.02 14.81 59.80
C ASP A 2 -48.38 14.88 58.40
N THR A 3 -48.80 14.09 57.40
CA THR A 3 -50.10 13.97 56.68
C THR A 3 -50.62 15.21 55.94
N SER A 4 -50.75 15.02 54.61
CA SER A 4 -51.86 15.47 53.77
C SER A 4 -51.83 16.95 53.32
N ARG A 5 -52.20 17.32 52.07
CA ARG A 5 -53.21 16.73 51.19
C ARG A 5 -53.19 17.39 49.80
N ALA A 6 -53.45 16.57 48.78
CA ALA A 6 -54.23 16.83 47.54
C ALA A 6 -53.72 17.92 46.56
N VAL A 7 -53.78 17.74 45.24
CA VAL A 7 -54.92 17.28 44.43
C VAL A 7 -54.43 16.57 43.17
N LEU A 8 -55.01 15.39 42.93
CA LEU A 8 -55.07 14.71 41.63
C LEU A 8 -56.33 15.17 40.88
N ASN A 9 -56.21 15.43 39.58
CA ASN A 9 -57.19 15.08 38.53
C ASN A 9 -56.49 15.30 37.18
N ALA A 10 -56.24 14.24 36.40
CA ALA A 10 -57.15 13.63 35.40
C ALA A 10 -57.36 14.59 34.21
N ASP A 11 -57.20 14.23 32.94
CA ASP A 11 -57.35 12.94 32.27
C ASP A 11 -56.76 13.05 30.84
N LYS A 12 -56.37 11.91 30.24
CA LYS A 12 -56.23 11.58 28.79
C LYS A 12 -55.57 12.56 27.79
N ALA A 13 -54.57 12.06 27.06
CA ALA A 13 -54.75 11.45 25.72
C ALA A 13 -53.38 11.20 25.03
N ASP A 14 -53.28 10.05 24.36
CA ASP A 14 -52.51 9.76 23.13
C ASP A 14 -51.00 10.09 23.04
N THR A 15 -50.15 9.40 22.29
CA THR A 15 -50.07 8.12 21.59
C THR A 15 -48.69 8.20 20.92
N SER A 16 -47.96 7.09 20.87
CA SER A 16 -46.78 6.85 19.99
C SER A 16 -45.53 7.70 20.23
N ALA A 17 -44.31 7.29 19.92
CA ALA A 17 -43.69 6.00 19.66
C ALA A 17 -42.18 6.32 19.56
N ASP A 18 -41.38 5.27 19.67
CA ASP A 18 -40.09 5.14 19.00
C ASP A 18 -38.86 5.76 19.69
N SER A 19 -38.46 5.14 20.80
CA SER A 19 -37.03 5.04 21.14
C SER A 19 -36.41 3.89 20.36
N SER A 20 -36.06 4.15 19.10
CA SER A 20 -35.14 3.30 18.35
C SER A 20 -33.75 3.93 18.38
N THR A 21 -32.95 3.51 19.37
CA THR A 21 -31.50 3.66 19.33
C THR A 21 -31.00 2.83 18.14
N GLN A 22 -30.72 3.49 17.01
CA GLN A 22 -30.04 2.86 15.90
C GLN A 22 -28.62 2.48 16.35
N ILE A 23 -28.42 1.18 16.58
CA ILE A 23 -27.11 0.58 16.66
C ILE A 23 -26.60 0.53 15.22
N VAL A 24 -25.86 1.57 14.83
CA VAL A 24 -25.04 1.54 13.61
C VAL A 24 -24.02 0.42 13.77
N SER A 25 -24.05 -0.56 12.86
CA SER A 25 -23.09 -1.66 12.82
C SER A 25 -21.68 -1.10 12.62
N ALA A 26 -20.70 -1.67 13.32
CA ALA A 26 -19.29 -1.26 13.22
C ALA A 26 -18.73 -1.38 11.78
N GLU A 27 -19.40 -2.10 10.89
CA GLU A 27 -19.06 -2.22 9.47
C GLU A 27 -19.46 -0.98 8.65
N ASP A 28 -20.52 -0.27 9.04
CA ASP A 28 -21.02 0.93 8.33
C ASP A 28 -20.25 2.21 8.72
N VAL A 29 -19.58 2.21 9.87
CA VAL A 29 -18.75 3.33 10.35
C VAL A 29 -17.36 3.34 9.69
N MET A 30 -16.93 2.25 9.06
CA MET A 30 -15.56 2.10 8.54
C MET A 30 -15.37 2.60 7.10
N LEU A 31 -16.47 2.81 6.34
CA LEU A 31 -16.40 3.18 4.93
C LEU A 31 -16.07 4.65 4.65
N ASP A 32 -16.06 5.51 5.67
CA ASP A 32 -15.80 6.95 5.51
C ASP A 32 -14.57 7.44 6.28
N SER A 33 -13.75 6.51 6.80
CA SER A 33 -12.56 6.88 7.56
C SER A 33 -11.43 7.37 6.65
N VAL A 34 -11.09 8.66 6.77
CA VAL A 34 -9.96 9.27 6.08
C VAL A 34 -8.67 8.85 6.77
N THR A 35 -7.76 8.21 6.03
CA THR A 35 -6.40 7.94 6.52
C THR A 35 -5.56 9.21 6.37
N GLN A 36 -5.21 9.85 7.48
CA GLN A 36 -4.38 11.05 7.46
C GLN A 36 -2.89 10.69 7.58
N ILE A 37 -2.12 10.93 6.52
CA ILE A 37 -0.65 10.79 6.56
C ILE A 37 -0.02 12.12 6.94
N ILE A 38 -0.48 13.20 6.31
CA ILE A 38 -0.15 14.58 6.68
C ILE A 38 -1.48 15.26 6.99
N PRO A 39 -1.79 15.51 8.28
CA PRO A 39 -2.93 16.35 8.66
C PRO A 39 -2.88 17.68 7.91
N ASP A 40 -4.04 18.19 7.51
CA ASP A 40 -4.16 19.44 6.73
C ASP A 40 -3.46 19.43 5.37
N GLY A 41 -3.15 18.24 4.84
CA GLY A 41 -2.69 18.06 3.47
C GLY A 41 -3.69 18.64 2.46
N ASP A 42 -3.16 19.24 1.40
CA ASP A 42 -3.90 19.89 0.31
C ASP A 42 -4.41 18.92 -0.75
N VAL A 43 -4.12 17.63 -0.62
CA VAL A 43 -4.54 16.56 -1.53
C VAL A 43 -5.24 15.43 -0.76
N MET A 44 -6.30 14.90 -1.36
CA MET A 44 -6.98 13.67 -0.95
C MET A 44 -6.82 12.64 -2.07
N LEU A 45 -5.99 11.61 -1.86
CA LEU A 45 -5.95 10.49 -2.79
C LEU A 45 -7.17 9.60 -2.54
N VAL A 46 -7.93 9.31 -3.58
CA VAL A 46 -9.09 8.40 -3.55
C VAL A 46 -8.69 7.13 -4.29
N VAL A 47 -8.29 6.11 -3.53
CA VAL A 47 -7.58 4.94 -4.05
C VAL A 47 -8.51 3.74 -4.18
N GLY A 48 -8.40 3.05 -5.31
CA GLY A 48 -8.99 1.73 -5.54
C GLY A 48 -10.53 1.68 -5.57
N PRO A 49 -11.08 0.47 -5.76
CA PRO A 49 -12.52 0.24 -5.83
C PRO A 49 -13.27 0.60 -4.54
N SER A 50 -12.62 0.49 -3.38
CA SER A 50 -13.20 0.88 -2.09
C SER A 50 -13.19 2.39 -1.85
N GLN A 51 -12.59 3.18 -2.76
CA GLN A 51 -12.47 4.63 -2.66
C GLN A 51 -11.81 5.07 -1.35
N GLN A 52 -10.78 4.34 -0.90
CA GLN A 52 -10.05 4.67 0.32
C GLN A 52 -9.47 6.08 0.21
N LYS A 53 -9.89 6.95 1.12
CA LYS A 53 -9.44 8.34 1.20
C LYS A 53 -8.14 8.43 2.02
N ILE A 54 -7.13 9.08 1.44
CA ILE A 54 -5.82 9.31 2.07
C ILE A 54 -5.47 10.79 1.96
N GLN A 55 -5.43 11.49 3.10
CA GLN A 55 -5.07 12.91 3.14
C GLN A 55 -3.56 13.08 3.25
N ILE A 56 -2.99 13.88 2.34
CA ILE A 56 -1.54 14.07 2.21
C ILE A 56 -1.19 15.41 1.57
N SER A 57 0.06 15.85 1.71
CA SER A 57 0.56 17.06 1.04
C SER A 57 1.00 16.78 -0.41
N SER A 58 0.56 17.63 -1.34
CA SER A 58 1.03 17.65 -2.73
C SER A 58 2.53 17.85 -2.80
N HIS A 59 3.09 18.75 -1.99
CA HIS A 59 4.54 18.98 -1.91
C HIS A 59 5.30 17.72 -1.54
N PHE A 60 4.80 16.97 -0.55
CA PHE A 60 5.39 15.69 -0.17
C PHE A 60 5.31 14.67 -1.32
N LEU A 61 4.14 14.50 -1.95
CA LEU A 61 3.97 13.60 -3.11
C LEU A 61 4.93 13.94 -4.25
N LYS A 62 5.01 15.22 -4.65
CA LYS A 62 5.94 15.72 -5.67
C LYS A 62 7.41 15.51 -5.26
N HIS A 63 7.72 15.56 -3.97
CA HIS A 63 9.06 15.30 -3.48
C HIS A 63 9.42 13.83 -3.62
N ILE A 64 8.56 12.92 -3.16
CA ILE A 64 8.87 11.49 -3.10
C ILE A 64 8.73 10.75 -4.43
N SER A 65 7.87 11.23 -5.33
CA SER A 65 7.53 10.54 -6.58
C SER A 65 7.67 11.44 -7.79
N PRO A 66 8.50 11.06 -8.79
CA PRO A 66 8.54 11.77 -10.06
C PRO A 66 7.22 11.65 -10.85
N VAL A 67 6.47 10.55 -10.67
CA VAL A 67 5.17 10.34 -11.33
C VAL A 67 4.13 11.28 -10.75
N PHE A 68 4.00 11.36 -9.42
CA PHE A 68 3.11 12.35 -8.81
C PHE A 68 3.56 13.78 -9.12
N ARG A 69 4.86 14.05 -9.20
CA ARG A 69 5.35 15.35 -9.68
C ARG A 69 4.83 15.69 -11.07
N ALA A 70 5.03 14.81 -12.03
CA ALA A 70 4.54 15.01 -13.39
C ALA A 70 3.02 15.18 -13.44
N MET A 71 2.27 14.34 -12.72
CA MET A 71 0.80 14.38 -12.64
C MET A 71 0.28 15.70 -12.07
N LEU A 72 0.92 16.22 -11.02
CA LEU A 72 0.48 17.39 -10.27
C LEU A 72 1.05 18.72 -10.77
N ASP A 73 2.10 18.69 -11.61
CA ASP A 73 2.68 19.88 -12.24
C ASP A 73 2.17 20.08 -13.68
N ALA A 74 1.67 19.03 -14.34
CA ALA A 74 1.14 19.12 -15.68
C ALA A 74 -0.21 19.88 -15.72
N PRO A 75 -0.53 20.59 -16.82
CA PRO A 75 -1.84 21.19 -17.05
C PRO A 75 -2.87 20.13 -17.46
N MET A 76 -2.94 19.05 -16.68
CA MET A 76 -3.95 18.00 -16.75
C MET A 76 -4.97 18.23 -15.64
N LYS A 77 -6.07 17.48 -15.66
CA LYS A 77 -7.18 17.61 -14.71
C LYS A 77 -6.71 17.76 -13.25
N GLU A 78 -5.78 16.90 -12.82
CA GLU A 78 -5.26 16.86 -11.45
C GLU A 78 -4.44 18.11 -11.12
N GLY A 79 -3.52 18.52 -12.00
CA GLY A 79 -2.70 19.71 -11.80
C GLY A 79 -3.49 21.02 -11.91
N GLU A 80 -4.47 21.10 -12.83
CA GLU A 80 -5.39 22.25 -12.93
C GLU A 80 -6.28 22.38 -11.70
N ALA A 81 -6.80 21.26 -11.17
CA ALA A 81 -7.59 21.26 -9.95
C ALA A 81 -6.77 21.75 -8.75
N LEU A 82 -5.51 21.32 -8.65
CA LEU A 82 -4.61 21.78 -7.59
C LEU A 82 -4.23 23.26 -7.73
N ALA A 83 -3.94 23.73 -8.95
CA ALA A 83 -3.52 25.10 -9.22
C ALA A 83 -4.66 26.13 -9.04
N ASN A 84 -5.90 25.74 -9.33
CA ASN A 84 -7.07 26.61 -9.27
C ASN A 84 -7.96 26.33 -8.05
N LYS A 85 -7.42 25.73 -6.99
CA LYS A 85 -8.17 25.49 -5.76
C LYS A 85 -8.59 26.85 -5.14
N TYR A 86 -9.90 27.00 -4.88
CA TYR A 86 -10.50 28.23 -4.35
C TYR A 86 -10.93 28.15 -2.88
N ASP A 87 -11.18 26.94 -2.37
CA ASP A 87 -11.49 26.71 -0.96
C ASP A 87 -10.25 26.25 -0.19
N ASP A 88 -10.37 26.04 1.13
CA ASP A 88 -9.28 25.50 1.94
C ASP A 88 -9.22 23.96 1.91
N GLY A 89 -10.18 23.28 1.27
CA GLY A 89 -10.36 21.82 1.29
C GLY A 89 -9.38 21.05 0.39
N PRO A 90 -9.03 19.79 0.70
CA PRO A 90 -8.08 19.03 -0.11
C PRO A 90 -8.64 18.72 -1.51
N VAL A 91 -7.78 18.77 -2.54
CA VAL A 91 -8.15 18.38 -3.91
C VAL A 91 -8.16 16.86 -4.02
N GLU A 92 -9.26 16.30 -4.53
CA GLU A 92 -9.37 14.86 -4.76
C GLU A 92 -8.65 14.40 -6.03
N ILE A 93 -7.84 13.35 -5.90
CA ILE A 93 -7.15 12.68 -7.01
C ILE A 93 -7.54 11.20 -6.99
N VAL A 94 -8.24 10.76 -8.03
CA VAL A 94 -8.83 9.42 -8.09
C VAL A 94 -7.86 8.45 -8.77
N LEU A 95 -7.52 7.36 -8.07
CA LEU A 95 -6.57 6.33 -8.50
C LEU A 95 -7.25 4.95 -8.47
N PRO A 96 -8.21 4.68 -9.39
CA PRO A 96 -9.11 3.53 -9.26
C PRO A 96 -8.44 2.18 -9.49
N GLU A 97 -7.30 2.16 -10.18
CA GLU A 97 -6.55 0.95 -10.51
C GLU A 97 -5.54 0.55 -9.44
N ASP A 98 -5.27 1.44 -8.48
CA ASP A 98 -4.29 1.20 -7.42
C ASP A 98 -4.89 0.45 -6.24
N LYS A 99 -4.04 -0.34 -5.58
CA LYS A 99 -4.41 -1.06 -4.36
C LYS A 99 -4.29 -0.12 -3.16
N GLU A 100 -5.34 -0.09 -2.36
CA GLU A 100 -5.54 0.87 -1.28
C GLU A 100 -4.51 0.70 -0.16
N GLN A 101 -4.42 -0.51 0.41
CA GLN A 101 -3.52 -0.80 1.53
C GLN A 101 -2.03 -0.63 1.17
N PRO A 102 -1.52 -1.15 0.04
CA PRO A 102 -0.15 -0.90 -0.38
C PRO A 102 0.18 0.59 -0.57
N MET A 103 -0.77 1.40 -1.08
CA MET A 103 -0.60 2.85 -1.20
C MET A 103 -0.50 3.53 0.17
N VAL A 104 -1.37 3.17 1.13
CA VAL A 104 -1.28 3.68 2.50
C VAL A 104 0.10 3.35 3.11
N HIS A 105 0.52 2.09 3.06
CA HIS A 105 1.78 1.65 3.66
C HIS A 105 3.00 2.36 3.05
N VAL A 106 3.10 2.44 1.71
CA VAL A 106 4.27 3.07 1.08
C VAL A 106 4.38 4.55 1.46
N LEU A 107 3.26 5.27 1.54
CA LEU A 107 3.24 6.67 1.90
C LEU A 107 3.56 6.89 3.38
N GLN A 108 3.00 6.08 4.28
CA GLN A 108 3.31 6.14 5.72
C GLN A 108 4.77 5.82 6.01
N MET A 109 5.32 4.82 5.33
CA MET A 109 6.74 4.47 5.43
C MET A 109 7.67 5.60 5.03
N LEU A 110 7.40 6.23 3.89
CA LEU A 110 8.23 7.31 3.36
C LEU A 110 8.06 8.62 4.14
N TYR A 111 6.91 8.82 4.78
CA TYR A 111 6.69 9.93 5.70
C TYR A 111 7.33 9.67 7.08
N GLY A 112 7.42 8.41 7.49
CA GLY A 112 7.96 7.99 8.80
C GLY A 112 6.89 7.83 9.88
N SER A 113 5.61 7.70 9.52
CA SER A 113 4.49 7.57 10.46
C SER A 113 4.12 6.14 10.84
N ASP A 114 4.76 5.12 10.27
CA ASP A 114 4.45 3.72 10.57
C ASP A 114 5.62 2.96 11.24
N PRO A 115 5.60 2.81 12.58
CA PRO A 115 6.55 1.98 13.31
C PRO A 115 6.47 0.48 12.96
N SER A 116 5.34 0.02 12.41
CA SER A 116 5.07 -1.36 12.08
C SER A 116 5.64 -1.79 10.72
N ALA A 117 6.25 -0.87 9.97
CA ALA A 117 6.83 -1.05 8.63
C ALA A 117 7.85 -2.21 8.48
N ARG A 118 8.21 -2.89 9.57
CA ARG A 118 9.09 -4.08 9.61
C ARG A 118 8.31 -5.40 9.61
N ARG A 119 6.99 -5.38 9.80
CA ARG A 119 6.15 -6.56 10.13
C ARG A 119 5.31 -7.07 8.96
N PHE A 120 5.61 -6.63 7.73
CA PHE A 120 4.91 -7.09 6.54
C PHE A 120 5.21 -8.55 6.19
N SER A 121 4.17 -9.25 5.75
CA SER A 121 4.27 -10.52 5.03
C SER A 121 4.98 -10.32 3.68
N THR A 122 5.41 -11.43 3.07
CA THR A 122 6.05 -11.38 1.74
C THR A 122 5.15 -10.84 0.65
N THR A 123 3.86 -11.06 0.78
CA THR A 123 2.88 -10.56 -0.19
C THR A 123 2.71 -9.05 -0.02
N GLU A 124 2.59 -8.55 1.21
CA GLU A 124 2.45 -7.12 1.47
C GLU A 124 3.66 -6.32 0.97
N PHE A 125 4.89 -6.67 1.34
CA PHE A 125 6.04 -5.90 0.87
C PHE A 125 6.28 -6.03 -0.65
N ARG A 126 5.81 -7.11 -1.29
CA ARG A 126 5.77 -7.20 -2.77
C ARG A 126 4.83 -6.17 -3.36
N GLU A 127 3.61 -6.05 -2.84
CA GLU A 127 2.64 -5.07 -3.33
C GLU A 127 3.09 -3.63 -3.07
N ILE A 128 3.71 -3.37 -1.91
CA ILE A 128 4.34 -2.07 -1.61
C ILE A 128 5.46 -1.78 -2.63
N ALA A 129 6.32 -2.74 -2.94
CA ALA A 129 7.37 -2.56 -3.94
C ALA A 129 6.80 -2.27 -5.33
N ILE A 130 5.70 -2.93 -5.74
CA ILE A 130 5.03 -2.67 -7.01
C ILE A 130 4.50 -1.24 -7.09
N ILE A 131 3.83 -0.74 -6.04
CA ILE A 131 3.40 0.66 -5.99
C ILE A 131 4.61 1.60 -6.05
N ALA A 132 5.67 1.29 -5.30
CA ALA A 132 6.88 2.09 -5.32
C ALA A 132 7.53 2.15 -6.73
N ASP A 133 7.54 1.05 -7.47
CA ASP A 133 8.03 1.02 -8.86
C ASP A 133 7.14 1.87 -9.78
N LYS A 134 5.81 1.64 -9.72
CA LYS A 134 4.81 2.36 -10.53
C LYS A 134 4.94 3.88 -10.41
N TYR A 135 5.19 4.36 -9.19
CA TYR A 135 5.30 5.79 -8.89
C TYR A 135 6.74 6.30 -8.84
N GLY A 136 7.75 5.50 -9.20
CA GLY A 136 9.16 5.92 -9.22
C GLY A 136 9.74 6.22 -7.83
N MET A 137 9.23 5.57 -6.79
CA MET A 137 9.65 5.69 -5.39
C MET A 137 10.60 4.55 -4.93
N ALA A 138 10.92 3.59 -5.81
CA ALA A 138 11.71 2.39 -5.46
C ALA A 138 13.04 2.71 -4.77
N ASP A 139 13.80 3.70 -5.26
CA ASP A 139 15.10 4.07 -4.68
C ASP A 139 14.95 4.65 -3.26
N ARG A 140 13.84 5.33 -2.96
CA ARG A 140 13.54 5.84 -1.61
C ARG A 140 13.11 4.72 -0.66
N LEU A 141 12.42 3.72 -1.18
CA LEU A 141 11.97 2.56 -0.40
C LEU A 141 13.10 1.55 -0.14
N ALA A 142 14.16 1.53 -0.96
CA ALA A 142 15.26 0.57 -0.89
C ALA A 142 15.94 0.49 0.50
N ILE A 143 15.95 1.58 1.27
CA ILE A 143 16.52 1.61 2.63
C ILE A 143 15.80 0.66 3.61
N PHE A 144 14.53 0.36 3.39
CA PHE A 144 13.74 -0.54 4.22
C PHE A 144 13.92 -2.01 3.83
N ALA A 145 14.28 -2.27 2.57
CA ALA A 145 14.32 -3.62 2.01
C ALA A 145 15.22 -4.61 2.77
N PRO A 146 16.40 -4.24 3.32
CA PRO A 146 17.19 -5.16 4.13
C PRO A 146 16.45 -5.73 5.35
N PHE A 147 15.54 -4.98 5.97
CA PHE A 147 14.73 -5.48 7.09
C PHE A 147 13.73 -6.55 6.65
N TRP A 148 13.22 -6.46 5.42
CA TRP A 148 12.31 -7.45 4.86
C TRP A 148 13.04 -8.67 4.32
N LEU A 149 14.22 -8.48 3.72
CA LEU A 149 14.89 -9.50 2.94
C LEU A 149 15.90 -10.34 3.73
N ARG A 150 16.51 -9.80 4.81
CA ARG A 150 17.66 -10.44 5.52
C ARG A 150 17.46 -11.91 5.83
N GLU A 151 16.41 -12.27 6.54
CA GLU A 151 16.18 -13.66 6.95
C GLU A 151 15.65 -14.54 5.81
N ARG A 152 14.93 -13.92 4.86
CA ARG A 152 14.23 -14.62 3.79
C ARG A 152 15.16 -14.98 2.64
N ALA A 153 16.10 -14.10 2.30
CA ALA A 153 17.00 -14.27 1.16
C ALA A 153 17.98 -15.44 1.35
N VAL A 154 18.40 -15.70 2.59
CA VAL A 154 19.35 -16.78 2.92
C VAL A 154 18.66 -18.08 3.35
N LYS A 155 17.32 -18.09 3.42
CA LYS A 155 16.56 -19.26 3.85
C LYS A 155 16.66 -20.36 2.79
N ARG A 156 17.04 -21.56 3.21
CA ARG A 156 17.09 -22.74 2.34
C ARG A 156 15.69 -23.29 2.07
N PHE A 157 15.47 -23.76 0.85
CA PHE A 157 14.24 -24.40 0.40
C PHE A 157 14.54 -25.46 -0.65
N SER A 158 13.70 -26.50 -0.73
CA SER A 158 13.81 -27.57 -1.73
C SER A 158 13.06 -27.25 -3.03
N GLU A 159 12.05 -26.37 -2.94
CA GLU A 159 11.16 -25.99 -4.03
C GLU A 159 10.89 -24.49 -4.00
N ILE A 160 10.56 -23.90 -5.16
CA ILE A 160 10.19 -22.49 -5.25
C ILE A 160 8.74 -22.33 -4.78
N HIS A 161 8.57 -21.66 -3.64
CA HIS A 161 7.27 -21.26 -3.11
C HIS A 161 6.97 -19.79 -3.41
N GLU A 162 5.71 -19.37 -3.22
CA GLU A 162 5.27 -17.99 -3.43
C GLU A 162 6.11 -16.97 -2.63
N TRP A 163 6.44 -17.25 -1.37
CA TRP A 163 7.25 -16.33 -0.57
C TRP A 163 8.67 -16.13 -1.13
N VAL A 164 9.27 -17.16 -1.74
CA VAL A 164 10.58 -17.08 -2.41
C VAL A 164 10.45 -16.14 -3.61
N TRP A 165 9.40 -16.34 -4.39
CA TRP A 165 9.08 -15.52 -5.55
C TRP A 165 8.87 -14.06 -5.20
N ASN A 166 8.08 -13.80 -4.16
CA ASN A 166 7.80 -12.44 -3.69
C ASN A 166 9.08 -11.77 -3.17
N THR A 167 9.95 -12.53 -2.49
CA THR A 167 11.28 -12.05 -2.04
C THR A 167 12.16 -11.66 -3.23
N LEU A 168 12.18 -12.47 -4.30
CA LEU A 168 12.93 -12.19 -5.53
C LEU A 168 12.43 -10.93 -6.24
N ILE A 169 11.12 -10.79 -6.40
CA ILE A 169 10.49 -9.60 -7.03
C ILE A 169 10.92 -8.33 -6.30
N VAL A 170 10.87 -8.36 -4.97
CA VAL A 170 11.19 -7.19 -4.14
C VAL A 170 12.66 -6.85 -4.21
N ALA A 171 13.53 -7.86 -4.14
CA ALA A 171 14.97 -7.64 -4.34
C ALA A 171 15.28 -7.05 -5.72
N TYR A 172 14.54 -7.46 -6.76
CA TYR A 172 14.69 -6.91 -8.10
C TYR A 172 14.18 -5.46 -8.23
N ILE A 173 12.93 -5.19 -7.84
CA ILE A 173 12.30 -3.87 -7.94
C ILE A 173 13.10 -2.83 -7.15
N LEU A 174 13.50 -3.19 -5.92
CA LEU A 174 14.22 -2.30 -5.02
C LEU A 174 15.74 -2.34 -5.22
N LYS A 175 16.22 -3.05 -6.25
CA LYS A 175 17.65 -3.14 -6.65
C LYS A 175 18.57 -3.55 -5.49
N ILE A 176 18.16 -4.58 -4.74
CA ILE A 176 18.92 -5.12 -3.62
C ILE A 176 19.76 -6.31 -4.09
N ASP A 177 20.94 -6.00 -4.64
CA ASP A 177 21.79 -6.98 -5.35
C ASP A 177 22.12 -8.23 -4.52
N TRP A 178 22.53 -8.05 -3.25
CA TRP A 178 22.90 -9.18 -2.39
C TRP A 178 21.72 -10.13 -2.14
N ALA A 179 20.51 -9.57 -1.94
CA ALA A 179 19.33 -10.36 -1.66
C ALA A 179 18.87 -11.08 -2.94
N PHE A 180 18.93 -10.38 -4.07
CA PHE A 180 18.63 -10.97 -5.37
C PHE A 180 19.55 -12.16 -5.63
N PHE A 181 20.86 -11.97 -5.48
CA PHE A 181 21.86 -13.02 -5.67
C PHE A 181 21.65 -14.24 -4.78
N GLU A 182 21.41 -14.06 -3.48
CA GLU A 182 21.23 -15.19 -2.56
C GLU A 182 19.96 -16.00 -2.86
N VAL A 183 18.86 -15.31 -3.22
CA VAL A 183 17.61 -15.97 -3.60
C VAL A 183 17.79 -16.75 -4.90
N THR A 184 18.34 -16.15 -5.95
CA THR A 184 18.53 -16.82 -7.24
C THR A 184 19.49 -18.00 -7.15
N LYS A 185 20.58 -17.86 -6.40
CA LYS A 185 21.54 -18.96 -6.13
C LYS A 185 20.86 -20.15 -5.48
N THR A 186 19.94 -19.92 -4.55
CA THR A 186 19.18 -20.99 -3.90
C THR A 186 18.15 -21.59 -4.86
N MET A 187 17.47 -20.77 -5.66
CA MET A 187 16.51 -21.24 -6.67
C MET A 187 17.15 -22.15 -7.73
N LEU A 188 18.36 -21.83 -8.20
CA LEU A 188 19.10 -22.63 -9.20
C LEU A 188 19.45 -24.04 -8.71
N ARG A 189 19.47 -24.26 -7.39
CA ARG A 189 19.69 -25.59 -6.80
C ARG A 189 18.41 -26.41 -6.68
N THR A 190 17.25 -25.81 -6.94
CA THR A 190 15.95 -26.49 -6.89
C THR A 190 15.62 -27.13 -8.23
N LYS A 191 14.78 -28.16 -8.22
CA LYS A 191 14.26 -28.80 -9.45
C LYS A 191 13.05 -28.06 -10.04
N THR A 192 12.60 -26.96 -9.43
CA THR A 192 11.37 -26.26 -9.82
C THR A 192 11.66 -25.31 -10.99
N SER A 193 10.85 -25.38 -12.04
CA SER A 193 10.95 -24.44 -13.16
C SER A 193 10.48 -23.04 -12.76
N VAL A 194 11.35 -22.04 -12.96
CA VAL A 194 11.03 -20.62 -12.74
C VAL A 194 9.94 -20.12 -13.70
N LEU A 195 9.79 -20.78 -14.86
CA LEU A 195 8.77 -20.43 -15.86
C LEU A 195 7.34 -20.48 -15.29
N LYS A 196 7.09 -21.34 -14.28
CA LYS A 196 5.79 -21.42 -13.59
C LYS A 196 5.36 -20.07 -12.98
N PHE A 197 6.31 -19.21 -12.66
CA PHE A 197 6.06 -17.96 -11.96
C PHE A 197 6.17 -16.73 -12.87
N ILE A 198 6.62 -16.86 -14.12
CA ILE A 198 6.75 -15.70 -15.03
C ILE A 198 5.41 -15.00 -15.25
N GLY A 199 4.31 -15.75 -15.31
CA GLY A 199 2.96 -15.19 -15.44
C GLY A 199 2.47 -14.40 -14.22
N SER A 200 3.14 -14.49 -13.07
CA SER A 200 2.77 -13.76 -11.84
C SER A 200 3.60 -12.49 -11.60
N PHE A 201 4.48 -12.12 -12.53
CA PHE A 201 5.05 -10.76 -12.53
C PHE A 201 3.98 -9.73 -12.88
N HIS A 202 4.07 -8.58 -12.21
CA HIS A 202 3.18 -7.44 -12.46
C HIS A 202 3.32 -6.90 -13.89
N ASP A 203 4.53 -6.95 -14.46
CA ASP A 203 4.78 -6.65 -15.87
C ASP A 203 5.38 -7.90 -16.55
N LYS A 204 4.71 -8.39 -17.60
CA LYS A 204 5.16 -9.51 -18.42
C LYS A 204 6.57 -9.25 -18.98
N HIS A 205 6.89 -8.01 -19.34
CA HIS A 205 8.22 -7.63 -19.84
C HIS A 205 9.28 -7.65 -18.75
N VAL A 206 8.94 -7.32 -17.51
CA VAL A 206 9.84 -7.49 -16.36
C VAL A 206 10.05 -8.97 -16.07
N GLY A 207 8.99 -9.78 -16.15
CA GLY A 207 9.11 -11.22 -15.96
C GLY A 207 9.96 -11.92 -17.00
N LEU A 208 9.85 -11.51 -18.26
CA LEU A 208 10.74 -11.94 -19.35
C LEU A 208 12.17 -11.47 -19.14
N ARG A 209 12.40 -10.21 -18.73
CA ARG A 209 13.73 -9.69 -18.39
C ARG A 209 14.36 -10.49 -17.24
N LEU A 210 13.59 -10.86 -16.22
CA LEU A 210 14.11 -11.68 -15.12
C LEU A 210 14.39 -13.12 -15.57
N GLY A 211 13.48 -13.71 -16.35
CA GLY A 211 13.64 -15.02 -16.94
C GLY A 211 14.91 -15.13 -17.80
N ASN A 212 15.26 -14.07 -18.52
CA ASN A 212 16.48 -13.99 -19.34
C ASN A 212 17.76 -13.73 -18.52
N LYS A 213 17.68 -12.96 -17.43
CA LYS A 213 18.83 -12.71 -16.54
C LYS A 213 19.24 -13.93 -15.72
N LEU A 214 18.29 -14.78 -15.32
CA LEU A 214 18.56 -15.96 -14.48
C LEU A 214 19.59 -16.96 -15.08
N PRO A 215 19.53 -17.30 -16.39
CA PRO A 215 20.56 -18.10 -17.07
C PRO A 215 21.94 -17.44 -17.14
N GLU A 216 22.03 -16.12 -17.30
CA GLU A 216 23.32 -15.41 -17.48
C GLU A 216 24.22 -15.52 -16.23
N TYR A 217 23.62 -15.54 -15.04
CA TYR A 217 24.35 -15.77 -13.78
C TYR A 217 24.80 -17.23 -13.61
N HIS A 218 24.12 -18.21 -14.23
CA HIS A 218 24.52 -19.61 -14.19
C HIS A 218 25.85 -19.86 -14.93
N VAL A 219 26.13 -19.05 -15.96
CA VAL A 219 27.38 -19.15 -16.75
C VAL A 219 28.56 -18.52 -16.01
N HIS A 220 28.36 -17.43 -15.27
CA HIS A 220 29.44 -16.77 -14.54
C HIS A 220 29.96 -17.57 -13.33
N ASP A 221 29.11 -18.38 -12.69
CA ASP A 221 29.51 -19.25 -11.57
C ASP A 221 30.28 -20.52 -12.01
N GLN A 222 30.20 -20.91 -13.29
CA GLN A 222 30.96 -22.05 -13.82
C GLN A 222 32.41 -21.69 -14.24
N ILE A 223 32.77 -20.40 -14.29
CA ILE A 223 34.10 -19.92 -14.73
C ILE A 223 35.00 -19.57 -13.53
N ARG A 224 34.52 -19.71 -12.28
CA ARG A 224 35.26 -19.41 -11.04
C ARG A 224 35.69 -20.63 -10.23
N TYR A 225 35.95 -21.76 -10.89
CA TYR A 225 36.68 -22.89 -10.31
C TYR A 225 37.80 -23.34 -11.23
#